data_AF-A0A975N040-F1
#
_entry.id   AF-A0A975N040-F1
#
_cell.length_a   1.000
_cell.length_b   1.000
_cell.length_c   1.000
_cell.angle_alpha   90.00
_cell.angle_beta   90.00
_cell.angle_gamma   90.00
#
_symmetry.space_group_name_H-M   'P 1'
#
loop_
_entity.id
_entity.type
_entity.pdbx_description
1 polymer ?
#
loop_
_entity_poly.entity_id
_entity_poly.type
_entity_poly.pdbx_seq_one_letter_code
_entity_poly.pdbx_strand_id
1 'polypeptide(L)'
;MSLSTTHDFYLGRGLTAEWLGSVYLDSCACDSLDEIERARTADGFRILVDFFLHAAEIDEAGEVTRPGFLGWPWPWPTSHGTDYVHAFDAGVVWTALRGDRWSVRAGEYVAPGPEEIPLVFLERRDTCGYTGIDAADTTARRYGPLLGDTHRHDLHQLGLRILTDLTAPRGPGTPHALDTVRAQLSPHLRYAIAADESAVELEFEVFGYRDGDPAAEATAHALSMLPALYGWTDPAGGPPRFGVRVLVADDERHTTHPVLVDHRARAVLTAH
;
A
#
# COMPACT_ATOMS: atom_id res chain seq x y z
N MET A 1 19.67 5.88 7.12
CA MET A 1 18.42 6.64 7.32
C MET A 1 17.44 5.67 7.94
N SER A 2 17.03 5.86 9.20
CA SER A 2 15.95 5.05 9.76
C SER A 2 14.65 5.50 9.12
N LEU A 3 13.89 4.55 8.59
CA LEU A 3 12.54 4.80 8.09
C LEU A 3 11.62 4.91 9.30
N SER A 4 10.72 5.90 9.28
CA SER A 4 9.60 5.92 10.21
C SER A 4 8.62 4.81 9.86
N THR A 5 7.93 4.27 10.86
CA THR A 5 7.03 3.13 10.70
C THR A 5 5.79 3.26 11.55
N THR A 6 4.66 2.80 11.02
CA THR A 6 3.40 2.68 11.77
C THR A 6 3.16 1.24 12.22
N HIS A 7 2.64 1.09 13.43
CA HIS A 7 2.37 -0.20 14.06
C HIS A 7 0.99 -0.21 14.70
N ASP A 8 0.24 -1.29 14.50
CA ASP A 8 -1.01 -1.56 15.19
C ASP A 8 -0.94 -2.88 15.95
N PHE A 9 -1.55 -2.94 17.13
CA PHE A 9 -1.52 -4.10 18.01
C PHE A 9 -2.92 -4.60 18.36
N TYR A 10 -3.14 -5.91 18.25
CA TYR A 10 -4.44 -6.55 18.46
C TYR A 10 -4.36 -7.84 19.29
N LEU A 11 -5.43 -8.14 20.02
CA LEU A 11 -5.73 -9.51 20.45
C LEU A 11 -6.77 -10.14 19.52
N GLY A 12 -6.44 -11.34 19.03
CA GLY A 12 -7.19 -12.00 17.99
C GLY A 12 -6.96 -11.37 16.61
N ARG A 13 -7.43 -12.07 15.60
CA ARG A 13 -7.56 -11.60 14.22
C ARG A 13 -9.04 -11.78 13.87
N GLY A 14 -9.63 -10.93 13.04
CA GLY A 14 -11.09 -10.99 12.86
C GLY A 14 -11.76 -9.65 13.14
N LEU A 15 -13.00 -9.51 12.70
CA LEU A 15 -13.87 -8.35 13.02
C LEU A 15 -14.07 -8.15 14.52
N THR A 16 -13.77 -9.19 15.31
CA THR A 16 -13.87 -9.21 16.77
C THR A 16 -12.53 -9.00 17.46
N ALA A 17 -11.47 -8.65 16.73
CA ALA A 17 -10.16 -8.39 17.32
C ALA A 17 -10.22 -7.19 18.25
N GLU A 18 -9.59 -7.29 19.41
CA GLU A 18 -9.47 -6.21 20.37
C GLU A 18 -8.26 -5.36 20.02
N TRP A 19 -8.48 -4.09 19.67
CA TRP A 19 -7.39 -3.15 19.45
C TRP A 19 -6.74 -2.76 20.79
N LEU A 20 -5.43 -2.96 20.88
CA LEU A 20 -4.64 -2.66 22.08
C LEU A 20 -3.95 -1.29 22.01
N GLY A 21 -3.76 -0.76 20.81
CA GLY A 21 -3.11 0.52 20.59
C GLY A 21 -2.33 0.55 19.28
N SER A 22 -1.81 1.73 18.99
CA SER A 22 -1.10 2.06 17.76
C SER A 22 0.05 3.00 18.04
N VAL A 23 1.11 2.93 17.23
CA VAL A 23 2.25 3.86 17.32
C VAL A 23 2.80 4.20 15.95
N TYR A 24 3.15 5.47 15.75
CA TYR A 24 3.97 5.96 14.66
C TYR A 24 5.34 6.24 15.24
N LEU A 25 6.38 5.55 14.77
CA LEU A 25 7.75 5.69 15.26
C LEU A 25 8.56 6.56 14.30
N ASP A 26 9.32 7.51 14.84
CA ASP A 26 10.23 8.35 14.04
C ASP A 26 11.48 7.59 13.57
N SER A 27 11.80 6.48 14.22
CA SER A 27 12.89 5.56 13.84
C SER A 27 12.56 4.12 14.22
N CYS A 28 13.05 3.12 13.45
CA CYS A 28 12.78 1.71 13.75
C CYS A 28 13.26 1.32 15.15
N ALA A 29 12.32 1.00 16.05
CA ALA A 29 12.57 0.43 17.37
C ALA A 29 12.64 -1.10 17.31
N CYS A 30 13.54 -1.62 16.47
CA CYS A 30 13.49 -3.02 16.05
C CYS A 30 13.67 -4.01 17.24
N ASP A 31 14.49 -3.66 18.25
CA ASP A 31 14.78 -4.55 19.40
C ASP A 31 13.57 -4.77 20.34
N SER A 32 12.73 -3.75 20.55
CA SER A 32 11.57 -3.84 21.46
C SER A 32 10.38 -4.56 20.82
N LEU A 33 10.24 -4.45 19.49
CA LEU A 33 9.23 -5.20 18.72
C LEU A 33 9.53 -6.71 18.74
N ASP A 34 10.82 -7.05 18.72
CA ASP A 34 11.34 -8.41 18.80
C ASP A 34 10.89 -9.15 20.08
N GLU A 35 10.68 -8.45 21.19
CA GLU A 35 10.13 -9.03 22.42
C GLU A 35 8.62 -9.28 22.31
N ILE A 36 7.88 -8.33 21.73
CA ILE A 36 6.44 -8.46 21.45
C ILE A 36 6.17 -9.70 20.59
N GLU A 37 6.91 -9.88 19.50
CA GLU A 37 6.77 -11.01 18.58
C GLU A 37 7.04 -12.39 19.24
N ARG A 38 7.73 -12.41 20.38
CA ARG A 38 8.04 -13.63 21.14
C ARG A 38 7.01 -13.97 22.20
N ALA A 39 5.95 -13.17 22.37
CA ALA A 39 4.90 -13.45 23.33
C ALA A 39 4.30 -14.86 23.15
N ARG A 40 3.99 -15.52 24.27
CA ARG A 40 3.46 -16.90 24.31
C ARG A 40 2.05 -16.99 24.87
N THR A 41 1.56 -15.90 25.46
CA THR A 41 0.22 -15.80 26.05
C THR A 41 -0.39 -14.45 25.69
N ALA A 42 -1.72 -14.38 25.63
CA ALA A 42 -2.44 -13.16 25.32
C ALA A 42 -2.16 -12.06 26.36
N ASP A 43 -2.13 -12.41 27.65
CA ASP A 43 -1.79 -11.48 28.72
C ASP A 43 -0.33 -11.00 28.62
N GLY A 44 0.60 -11.91 28.29
CA GLY A 44 1.99 -11.55 28.06
C GLY A 44 2.16 -10.57 26.90
N PHE A 45 1.47 -10.83 25.78
CA PHE A 45 1.43 -9.92 24.64
C PHE A 45 0.87 -8.56 25.01
N ARG A 46 -0.27 -8.51 25.72
CA ARG A 46 -0.88 -7.26 26.17
C ARG A 46 0.07 -6.44 27.05
N ILE A 47 0.75 -7.07 28.01
CA ILE A 47 1.71 -6.41 28.90
C ILE A 47 2.90 -5.86 28.10
N LEU A 48 3.44 -6.63 27.16
CA LEU A 48 4.56 -6.19 26.33
C LEU A 48 4.17 -5.01 25.42
N VAL A 49 2.99 -5.04 24.82
CA VAL A 49 2.46 -3.93 24.01
C VAL A 49 2.25 -2.69 24.88
N ASP A 50 1.64 -2.82 26.06
CA ASP A 50 1.43 -1.68 26.96
C ASP A 50 2.75 -1.03 27.40
N PHE A 51 3.74 -1.85 27.77
CA PHE A 51 5.08 -1.40 28.13
C PHE A 51 5.77 -0.69 26.96
N PHE A 52 5.70 -1.29 25.77
CA PHE A 52 6.30 -0.73 24.56
C PHE A 52 5.70 0.63 24.18
N LEU A 53 4.37 0.74 24.17
CA LEU A 53 3.67 2.00 23.90
C LEU A 53 4.03 3.05 24.97
N HIS A 54 4.13 2.65 26.24
CA HIS A 54 4.53 3.55 27.31
C HIS A 54 5.97 4.05 27.18
N ALA A 55 6.90 3.16 26.81
CA ALA A 55 8.29 3.52 26.57
C ALA A 55 8.41 4.48 25.37
N ALA A 56 7.69 4.23 24.28
CA ALA A 56 7.67 5.12 23.11
C ALA A 56 7.17 6.53 23.45
N GLU A 57 6.17 6.66 24.34
CA GLU A 57 5.69 7.95 24.85
C GLU A 57 6.74 8.66 25.72
N ILE A 58 7.38 7.94 26.65
CA ILE A 58 8.39 8.52 27.56
C ILE A 58 9.63 8.98 26.81
N ASP A 59 10.08 8.19 25.84
CA ASP A 59 11.30 8.44 25.09
C ASP A 59 11.09 9.43 23.94
N GLU A 60 9.87 9.96 23.76
CA GLU A 60 9.47 10.81 22.64
C GLU A 60 9.85 10.17 21.29
N ALA A 61 9.74 8.83 21.19
CA ALA A 61 10.16 8.07 20.01
C ALA A 61 9.14 8.13 18.86
N GLY A 62 7.98 8.74 19.12
CA GLY A 62 6.93 8.97 18.13
C GLY A 62 5.55 9.22 18.74
N GLU A 63 4.50 9.02 17.95
CA GLU A 63 3.11 9.30 18.34
C GLU A 63 2.37 8.00 18.70
N VAL A 64 1.91 7.90 19.95
CA VAL A 64 1.17 6.74 20.46
C VAL A 64 -0.31 7.05 20.58
N THR A 65 -1.16 6.08 20.25
CA THR A 65 -2.60 6.15 20.50
C THR A 65 -3.08 4.88 21.20
N ARG A 66 -3.84 5.06 22.27
CA ARG A 66 -4.38 3.99 23.12
C ARG A 66 -5.90 3.89 22.99
N PRO A 67 -6.49 2.72 23.30
CA PRO A 67 -7.94 2.58 23.44
C PRO A 67 -8.50 3.61 24.42
N GLY A 68 -9.59 4.28 24.04
CA GLY A 68 -10.21 5.36 24.83
C GLY A 68 -9.83 6.79 24.41
N PHE A 69 -8.87 6.96 23.50
CA PHE A 69 -8.71 8.23 22.77
C PHE A 69 -9.86 8.44 21.77
N LEU A 70 -10.10 9.70 21.37
CA LEU A 70 -11.18 10.08 20.45
C LEU A 70 -10.91 9.58 19.02
N GLY A 71 -11.19 8.30 18.78
CA GLY A 71 -11.25 7.70 17.45
C GLY A 71 -9.98 6.97 17.01
N TRP A 72 -10.02 6.55 15.75
CA TRP A 72 -8.95 5.85 15.06
C TRP A 72 -7.76 6.79 14.81
N PRO A 73 -6.50 6.37 15.10
CA PRO A 73 -5.34 7.26 15.06
C PRO A 73 -4.88 7.65 13.66
N TRP A 74 -5.27 6.87 12.65
CA TRP A 74 -4.70 7.01 11.33
C TRP A 74 -5.62 7.76 10.36
N PRO A 75 -5.05 8.45 9.36
CA PRO A 75 -5.82 9.07 8.28
C PRO A 75 -6.41 8.05 7.30
N TRP A 76 -5.90 6.82 7.30
CA TRP A 76 -6.57 5.69 6.65
C TRP A 76 -7.56 5.06 7.63
N PRO A 77 -8.70 4.56 7.17
CA PRO A 77 -9.78 4.07 8.04
C PRO A 77 -9.57 2.67 8.64
N THR A 78 -8.50 1.95 8.27
CA THR A 78 -8.23 0.56 8.70
C THR A 78 -6.74 0.27 8.79
N SER A 79 -6.30 -0.70 9.61
CA SER A 79 -4.88 -1.11 9.70
C SER A 79 -4.23 -1.56 8.40
N HIS A 80 -4.96 -1.66 7.29
CA HIS A 80 -4.38 -1.98 5.99
C HIS A 80 -3.35 -0.94 5.52
N GLY A 81 -3.50 0.32 5.93
CA GLY A 81 -2.52 1.37 5.64
C GLY A 81 -1.30 1.37 6.56
N THR A 82 -1.33 0.57 7.63
CA THR A 82 -0.28 0.51 8.65
C THR A 82 0.89 -0.35 8.14
N ASP A 83 2.13 0.07 8.41
CA ASP A 83 3.31 -0.68 7.97
C ASP A 83 3.33 -2.07 8.57
N TYR A 84 3.13 -2.19 9.88
CA TYR A 84 3.08 -3.48 10.57
C TYR A 84 1.83 -3.61 11.43
N VAL A 85 1.08 -4.68 11.22
CA VAL A 85 -0.01 -5.06 12.11
C VAL A 85 0.42 -6.31 12.86
N HIS A 86 0.32 -6.26 14.19
CA HIS A 86 0.68 -7.34 15.11
C HIS A 86 -0.57 -7.84 15.81
N ALA A 87 -0.80 -9.15 15.81
CA ALA A 87 -1.96 -9.76 16.46
C ALA A 87 -1.57 -11.02 17.22
N PHE A 88 -1.90 -11.10 18.51
CA PHE A 88 -1.78 -12.35 19.24
C PHE A 88 -3.03 -13.21 19.04
N ASP A 89 -2.89 -14.36 18.38
CA ASP A 89 -3.98 -15.27 18.09
C ASP A 89 -3.48 -16.72 18.04
N ALA A 90 -4.31 -17.67 18.49
CA ALA A 90 -3.99 -19.10 18.54
C ALA A 90 -2.65 -19.43 19.25
N GLY A 91 -2.27 -18.65 20.26
CA GLY A 91 -1.07 -18.91 21.08
C GLY A 91 0.24 -18.37 20.49
N VAL A 92 0.18 -17.62 19.39
CA VAL A 92 1.35 -17.03 18.71
C VAL A 92 1.07 -15.59 18.27
N VAL A 93 2.12 -14.83 17.99
CA VAL A 93 2.01 -13.50 17.39
C VAL A 93 2.06 -13.64 15.87
N TRP A 94 1.11 -12.99 15.22
CA TRP A 94 1.02 -12.86 13.77
C TRP A 94 1.36 -11.44 13.38
N THR A 95 2.09 -11.30 12.28
CA THR A 95 2.48 -10.02 11.69
C THR A 95 2.00 -9.94 10.25
N ALA A 96 1.45 -8.79 9.87
CA ALA A 96 1.11 -8.45 8.49
C ALA A 96 1.80 -7.14 8.10
N LEU A 97 2.38 -7.10 6.91
CA LEU A 97 3.06 -5.91 6.37
C LEU A 97 2.13 -5.21 5.38
N ARG A 98 1.68 -3.98 5.66
CA ARG A 98 0.89 -3.15 4.70
C ARG A 98 -0.28 -3.88 4.04
N GLY A 99 -1.05 -4.61 4.83
CA GLY A 99 -2.19 -5.36 4.30
C GLY A 99 -1.86 -6.71 3.67
N ASP A 100 -0.59 -7.13 3.66
CA ASP A 100 -0.17 -8.47 3.26
C ASP A 100 -0.76 -9.56 4.17
N ARG A 101 -0.56 -10.82 3.78
CA ARG A 101 -1.01 -11.99 4.54
C ARG A 101 -0.33 -12.07 5.91
N TRP A 102 -1.09 -12.47 6.93
CA TRP A 102 -0.55 -12.84 8.24
C TRP A 102 0.57 -13.89 8.14
N SER A 103 1.65 -13.65 8.88
CA SER A 103 2.80 -14.55 9.02
C SER A 103 3.22 -14.62 10.49
N VAL A 104 3.72 -15.78 10.95
CA VAL A 104 4.12 -15.97 12.37
C VAL A 104 5.54 -15.43 12.64
N ARG A 105 6.26 -15.05 11.57
CA ARG A 105 7.49 -14.27 11.62
C ARG A 105 7.41 -13.27 10.48
N ALA A 106 7.74 -11.99 10.74
CA ALA A 106 7.78 -10.98 9.69
C ALA A 106 8.62 -11.48 8.49
N GLY A 107 7.95 -11.79 7.38
CA GLY A 107 8.59 -12.25 6.15
C GLY A 107 8.69 -13.78 5.92
N GLU A 108 8.27 -14.65 6.85
CA GLU A 108 8.18 -16.09 6.58
C GLU A 108 6.77 -16.49 6.10
N TYR A 109 6.69 -17.01 4.87
CA TYR A 109 5.45 -17.56 4.31
C TYR A 109 5.00 -18.80 5.10
N VAL A 110 3.80 -18.75 5.66
CA VAL A 110 3.11 -19.92 6.23
C VAL A 110 2.06 -20.41 5.24
N ALA A 111 2.22 -21.65 4.74
CA ALA A 111 1.24 -22.29 3.87
C ALA A 111 -0.10 -22.49 4.61
N PRO A 112 -1.25 -22.36 3.93
CA PRO A 112 -2.54 -22.58 4.58
C PRO A 112 -2.63 -23.99 5.17
N GLY A 113 -3.19 -24.08 6.37
CA GLY A 113 -3.47 -25.36 7.02
C GLY A 113 -4.62 -26.11 6.32
N PRO A 114 -4.71 -27.44 6.43
CA PRO A 114 -5.77 -28.24 5.80
C PRO A 114 -7.19 -27.91 6.31
N GLU A 115 -7.31 -27.22 7.45
CA GLU A 115 -8.58 -26.75 8.02
C GLU A 115 -8.83 -25.25 7.82
N GLU A 116 -7.84 -24.50 7.31
CA GLU A 116 -8.04 -23.12 6.88
C GLU A 116 -8.79 -23.14 5.54
N ILE A 117 -10.11 -23.06 5.60
CA ILE A 117 -10.96 -22.91 4.42
C ILE A 117 -10.51 -21.62 3.72
N PRO A 118 -9.99 -21.69 2.47
CA PRO A 118 -9.80 -20.50 1.67
C PRO A 118 -11.13 -19.78 1.62
N LEU A 119 -11.17 -18.48 1.93
CA LEU A 119 -12.36 -17.67 1.68
C LEU A 119 -12.67 -17.73 0.18
N VAL A 120 -13.54 -18.67 -0.22
CA VAL A 120 -14.04 -18.78 -1.57
C VAL A 120 -15.09 -17.68 -1.72
N PHE A 121 -14.68 -16.59 -2.37
CA PHE A 121 -15.61 -15.55 -2.76
C PHE A 121 -16.51 -16.06 -3.89
N LEU A 122 -17.80 -15.73 -3.83
CA LEU A 122 -18.74 -15.96 -4.93
C LEU A 122 -18.18 -15.35 -6.23
N GLU A 123 -18.30 -16.12 -7.31
CA GLU A 123 -17.69 -15.90 -8.63
C GLU A 123 -17.79 -14.44 -9.11
N ARG A 124 -16.69 -13.95 -9.74
CA ARG A 124 -16.37 -12.59 -10.26
C ARG A 124 -15.32 -11.77 -9.46
N ARG A 125 -14.39 -12.41 -8.74
CA ARG A 125 -13.23 -11.73 -8.15
C ARG A 125 -11.92 -12.30 -8.68
N ASP A 126 -11.49 -11.83 -9.84
CA ASP A 126 -10.14 -12.11 -10.34
C ASP A 126 -9.17 -11.04 -9.81
N THR A 127 -8.40 -11.45 -8.81
CA THR A 127 -7.20 -10.79 -8.24
C THR A 127 -7.41 -9.66 -7.21
N CYS A 128 -7.45 -10.06 -5.93
CA CYS A 128 -6.60 -9.53 -4.84
C CYS A 128 -6.43 -10.70 -3.86
N GLY A 129 -5.25 -11.33 -3.85
CA GLY A 129 -4.99 -12.47 -2.98
C GLY A 129 -5.07 -12.09 -1.50
N TYR A 130 -5.88 -12.84 -0.75
CA TYR A 130 -5.79 -13.07 0.70
C TYR A 130 -5.51 -11.85 1.59
N THR A 131 -6.50 -11.00 1.82
CA THR A 131 -6.50 -10.04 2.94
C THR A 131 -7.12 -10.71 4.17
N GLY A 132 -6.39 -11.59 4.84
CA GLY A 132 -6.72 -11.89 6.22
C GLY A 132 -6.36 -10.68 7.06
N ILE A 133 -7.13 -9.60 7.09
CA ILE A 133 -7.06 -8.58 8.16
C ILE A 133 -8.50 -8.13 8.42
N ASP A 134 -9.28 -9.04 8.98
CA ASP A 134 -10.61 -8.73 9.48
C ASP A 134 -10.54 -7.85 10.76
N ALA A 135 -9.37 -7.70 11.40
CA ALA A 135 -9.15 -6.85 12.58
C ALA A 135 -9.35 -5.34 12.33
N ALA A 136 -9.55 -4.95 11.08
CA ALA A 136 -9.83 -3.56 10.73
C ALA A 136 -10.78 -3.42 9.53
N ASP A 137 -11.60 -4.41 9.15
CA ASP A 137 -12.48 -4.25 7.98
C ASP A 137 -13.68 -3.33 8.30
N THR A 138 -13.53 -2.03 8.05
CA THR A 138 -14.70 -1.19 7.74
C THR A 138 -15.14 -1.51 6.32
N THR A 139 -16.01 -2.52 6.24
CA THR A 139 -16.67 -3.26 5.15
C THR A 139 -17.00 -2.62 3.79
N ALA A 140 -16.46 -1.47 3.41
CA ALA A 140 -16.78 -0.80 2.14
C ALA A 140 -15.58 -0.40 1.29
N ARG A 141 -14.33 -0.55 1.72
CA ARG A 141 -13.16 -0.02 0.98
C ARG A 141 -11.99 -1.00 0.94
N ARG A 142 -11.47 -1.28 -0.25
CA ARG A 142 -10.23 -2.03 -0.50
C ARG A 142 -9.08 -1.05 -0.62
N TYR A 143 -8.05 -1.20 0.18
CA TYR A 143 -6.87 -0.33 0.13
C TYR A 143 -5.78 -1.00 -0.69
N GLY A 144 -4.99 -0.20 -1.40
CA GLY A 144 -3.84 -0.66 -2.14
C GLY A 144 -2.61 -0.83 -1.24
N PRO A 145 -1.71 -1.79 -1.54
CA PRO A 145 -0.53 -2.09 -0.72
C PRO A 145 0.47 -0.93 -0.61
N LEU A 146 0.39 0.07 -1.49
CA LEU A 146 1.24 1.26 -1.48
C LEU A 146 0.55 2.48 -0.85
N LEU A 147 -0.70 2.33 -0.35
CA LEU A 147 -1.42 3.44 0.27
C LEU A 147 -0.72 3.93 1.53
N GLY A 148 -0.24 3.04 2.42
CA GLY A 148 0.43 3.45 3.66
C GLY A 148 1.57 4.43 3.43
N ASP A 149 2.43 4.12 2.47
CA ASP A 149 3.57 4.96 2.03
C ASP A 149 3.16 6.30 1.42
N THR A 150 1.97 6.37 0.84
CA THR A 150 1.59 7.48 -0.03
C THR A 150 0.36 8.23 0.46
N HIS A 151 -0.22 7.88 1.61
CA HIS A 151 -1.50 8.40 2.05
C HIS A 151 -1.52 9.92 2.25
N ARG A 152 -0.39 10.54 2.65
CA ARG A 152 -0.24 12.00 2.78
C ARG A 152 0.13 12.70 1.49
N HIS A 153 0.47 11.94 0.44
CA HIS A 153 0.85 12.54 -0.82
C HIS A 153 -0.35 13.28 -1.42
N ASP A 154 -0.13 14.54 -1.78
CA ASP A 154 -0.99 15.20 -2.74
C ASP A 154 -0.88 14.52 -4.12
N LEU A 155 -1.74 14.90 -5.07
CA LEU A 155 -1.80 14.24 -6.37
C LEU A 155 -0.48 14.36 -7.14
N HIS A 156 0.24 15.47 -6.98
CA HIS A 156 1.53 15.70 -7.62
C HIS A 156 2.65 14.83 -7.01
N GLN A 157 2.75 14.79 -5.68
CA GLN A 157 3.65 13.90 -4.94
C GLN A 157 3.38 12.44 -5.26
N LEU A 158 2.10 12.07 -5.43
CA LEU A 158 1.70 10.73 -5.83
C LEU A 158 2.14 10.42 -7.27
N GLY A 159 1.97 11.36 -8.20
CA GLY A 159 2.49 11.25 -9.57
C GLY A 159 4.01 11.05 -9.61
N LEU A 160 4.78 11.81 -8.82
CA LEU A 160 6.24 11.64 -8.69
C LEU A 160 6.60 10.27 -8.14
N ARG A 161 5.91 9.81 -7.10
CA ARG A 161 6.16 8.49 -6.52
C ARG A 161 5.88 7.38 -7.52
N ILE A 162 4.76 7.43 -8.24
CA ILE A 162 4.42 6.45 -9.27
C ILE A 162 5.46 6.46 -10.38
N LEU A 163 5.89 7.62 -10.89
CA LEU A 163 6.97 7.69 -11.89
C LEU A 163 8.25 7.04 -11.40
N THR A 164 8.62 7.33 -10.15
CA THR A 164 9.81 6.74 -9.54
C THR A 164 9.67 5.22 -9.49
N ASP A 165 8.54 4.70 -9.02
CA ASP A 165 8.28 3.27 -8.88
C ASP A 165 8.25 2.53 -10.24
N LEU A 166 7.73 3.19 -11.30
CA LEU A 166 7.68 2.63 -12.64
C LEU A 166 9.04 2.66 -13.37
N THR A 167 9.86 3.69 -13.14
CA THR A 167 11.10 3.92 -13.92
C THR A 167 12.39 3.57 -13.19
N ALA A 168 12.43 3.62 -11.86
CA ALA A 168 13.61 3.30 -11.08
C ALA A 168 13.84 1.78 -11.00
N PRO A 169 15.09 1.33 -10.78
CA PRO A 169 15.38 -0.07 -10.49
C PRO A 169 14.54 -0.59 -9.31
N ARG A 170 14.27 -1.89 -9.28
CA ARG A 170 13.53 -2.52 -8.17
C ARG A 170 14.23 -2.22 -6.84
N GLY A 171 13.48 -1.66 -5.90
CA GLY A 171 13.90 -1.49 -4.52
C GLY A 171 13.60 -2.74 -3.69
N PRO A 172 14.31 -2.96 -2.57
CA PRO A 172 13.91 -3.96 -1.60
C PRO A 172 12.50 -3.65 -1.08
N GLY A 173 11.64 -4.68 -0.96
CA GLY A 173 10.26 -4.52 -0.47
C GLY A 173 9.23 -4.02 -1.49
N THR A 174 9.57 -3.97 -2.79
CA THR A 174 8.60 -3.63 -3.84
C THR A 174 7.45 -4.66 -3.85
N PRO A 175 6.17 -4.25 -3.77
CA PRO A 175 5.06 -5.19 -3.80
C PRO A 175 4.97 -5.94 -5.14
N HIS A 176 4.64 -7.24 -5.09
CA HIS A 176 4.48 -8.09 -6.29
C HIS A 176 3.50 -7.47 -7.31
N ALA A 177 2.45 -6.81 -6.83
CA ALA A 177 1.45 -6.20 -7.71
C ALA A 177 2.05 -5.07 -8.57
N LEU A 178 2.98 -4.28 -8.03
CA LEU A 178 3.72 -3.26 -8.78
C LEU A 178 4.68 -3.91 -9.80
N ASP A 179 5.32 -5.02 -9.43
CA ASP A 179 6.14 -5.79 -10.38
C ASP A 179 5.34 -6.35 -11.56
N THR A 180 4.07 -6.70 -11.32
CA THR A 180 3.15 -7.20 -12.36
C THR A 180 2.77 -6.09 -13.34
N VAL A 181 2.56 -4.87 -12.86
CA VAL A 181 2.36 -3.70 -13.72
C VAL A 181 3.62 -3.43 -14.53
N ARG A 182 4.79 -3.36 -13.88
CA ARG A 182 6.07 -3.09 -14.57
C ARG A 182 6.40 -4.12 -15.65
N ALA A 183 6.09 -5.40 -15.43
CA ALA A 183 6.33 -6.45 -16.41
C ALA A 183 5.48 -6.30 -17.69
N GLN A 184 4.36 -5.59 -17.62
CA GLN A 184 3.49 -5.30 -18.77
C GLN A 184 3.88 -4.02 -19.52
N LEU A 185 4.76 -3.21 -18.94
CA LEU A 185 5.23 -1.97 -19.53
C LEU A 185 6.52 -2.22 -20.30
N SER A 186 6.59 -1.73 -21.54
CA SER A 186 7.85 -1.77 -22.30
C SER A 186 8.89 -0.85 -21.62
N PRO A 187 10.14 -1.31 -21.45
CA PRO A 187 11.21 -0.51 -20.85
C PRO A 187 11.61 0.69 -21.71
N HIS A 188 11.09 0.76 -22.94
CA HIS A 188 11.36 1.84 -23.88
C HIS A 188 10.30 2.94 -23.89
N LEU A 189 9.18 2.74 -23.19
CA LEU A 189 8.12 3.73 -23.10
C LEU A 189 8.62 4.99 -22.41
N ARG A 190 8.04 6.11 -22.82
CA ARG A 190 8.22 7.39 -22.17
C ARG A 190 6.87 7.90 -21.71
N TYR A 191 6.83 8.58 -20.57
CA TYR A 191 5.59 9.01 -19.93
C TYR A 191 5.62 10.52 -19.69
N ALA A 192 4.55 11.23 -20.04
CA ALA A 192 4.23 12.50 -19.40
C ALA A 192 3.09 12.23 -18.41
N ILE A 193 3.23 12.70 -17.18
CA ILE A 193 2.12 12.70 -16.23
C ILE A 193 1.65 14.12 -16.00
N ALA A 194 0.34 14.34 -16.04
CA ALA A 194 -0.30 15.53 -15.54
C ALA A 194 -1.20 15.19 -14.35
N ALA A 195 -1.18 16.04 -13.33
CA ALA A 195 -2.12 15.95 -12.21
C ALA A 195 -3.26 16.94 -12.44
N ASP A 196 -4.50 16.45 -12.56
CA ASP A 196 -5.71 17.27 -12.58
C ASP A 196 -6.31 17.26 -11.17
N GLU A 197 -6.02 18.28 -10.37
CA GLU A 197 -6.52 18.39 -9.01
C GLU A 197 -8.04 18.57 -8.95
N SER A 198 -8.65 19.11 -10.01
CA SER A 198 -10.10 19.35 -10.06
C SER A 198 -10.89 18.06 -10.29
N ALA A 199 -10.35 17.16 -11.10
CA ALA A 199 -10.90 15.83 -11.35
C ALA A 199 -10.37 14.76 -10.39
N VAL A 200 -9.33 15.09 -9.60
CA VAL A 200 -8.56 14.15 -8.76
C VAL A 200 -8.05 12.99 -9.61
N GLU A 201 -7.41 13.30 -10.74
CA GLU A 201 -6.99 12.33 -11.76
C GLU A 201 -5.52 12.53 -12.16
N LEU A 202 -4.79 11.42 -12.35
CA LEU A 202 -3.49 11.41 -13.01
C LEU A 202 -3.69 11.05 -14.49
N GLU A 203 -3.35 11.97 -15.38
CA GLU A 203 -3.29 11.71 -16.82
C GLU A 203 -1.89 11.22 -17.18
N PHE A 204 -1.81 10.02 -17.77
CA PHE A 204 -0.58 9.45 -18.32
C PHE A 204 -0.62 9.53 -19.83
N GLU A 205 0.22 10.38 -20.41
CA GLU A 205 0.47 10.36 -21.85
C GLU A 205 1.69 9.46 -22.13
N VAL A 206 1.46 8.40 -22.91
CA VAL A 206 2.42 7.33 -23.18
C VAL A 206 2.93 7.43 -24.61
N PHE A 207 4.25 7.50 -24.76
CA PHE A 207 4.93 7.64 -26.04
C PHE A 207 5.70 6.36 -26.41
N GLY A 208 5.78 6.10 -27.72
CA GLY A 208 6.59 5.00 -28.29
C GLY A 208 5.80 3.85 -28.89
N TYR A 209 4.48 4.02 -29.04
CA TYR A 209 3.62 3.10 -29.77
C TYR A 209 3.41 3.56 -31.21
N ARG A 210 3.22 2.60 -32.12
CA ARG A 210 2.72 2.88 -33.47
C ARG A 210 1.20 2.86 -33.45
N ASP A 211 0.57 3.56 -34.39
CA ASP A 211 -0.89 3.51 -34.54
C ASP A 211 -1.40 2.06 -34.65
N GLY A 212 -2.36 1.72 -33.79
CA GLY A 212 -2.95 0.38 -33.73
C GLY A 212 -2.06 -0.71 -33.10
N ASP A 213 -0.99 -0.34 -32.39
CA ASP A 213 -0.17 -1.31 -31.66
C ASP A 213 -0.98 -1.93 -30.50
N PRO A 214 -1.23 -3.25 -30.50
CA PRO A 214 -1.98 -3.90 -29.43
C PRO A 214 -1.27 -3.80 -28.06
N ALA A 215 0.04 -3.54 -28.02
CA ALA A 215 0.75 -3.30 -26.77
C ALA A 215 0.34 -1.98 -26.09
N ALA A 216 -0.24 -1.03 -26.85
CA ALA A 216 -0.76 0.22 -26.31
C ALA A 216 -1.97 -0.03 -25.39
N GLU A 217 -2.88 -0.92 -25.79
CA GLU A 217 -4.04 -1.32 -24.97
C GLU A 217 -3.59 -2.04 -23.70
N ALA A 218 -2.61 -2.94 -23.81
CA ALA A 218 -2.04 -3.64 -22.65
C ALA A 218 -1.39 -2.67 -21.65
N THR A 219 -0.70 -1.63 -22.14
CA THR A 219 -0.14 -0.58 -21.27
C THR A 219 -1.21 0.28 -20.63
N ALA A 220 -2.22 0.70 -21.39
CA ALA A 220 -3.34 1.46 -20.82
C ALA A 220 -4.04 0.66 -19.72
N HIS A 221 -4.26 -0.64 -19.96
CA HIS A 221 -4.80 -1.55 -18.95
C HIS A 221 -3.89 -1.66 -17.71
N ALA A 222 -2.58 -1.88 -17.89
CA ALA A 222 -1.63 -1.99 -16.79
C ALA A 222 -1.59 -0.71 -15.93
N LEU A 223 -1.56 0.47 -16.54
CA LEU A 223 -1.57 1.76 -15.83
C LEU A 223 -2.91 2.03 -15.15
N SER A 224 -4.04 1.55 -15.69
CA SER A 224 -5.35 1.68 -15.04
C SER A 224 -5.46 0.96 -13.69
N MET A 225 -4.50 0.07 -13.36
CA MET A 225 -4.44 -0.63 -12.08
C MET A 225 -3.82 0.22 -10.96
N LEU A 226 -3.17 1.35 -11.27
CA LEU A 226 -2.46 2.17 -10.28
C LEU A 226 -3.36 2.69 -9.13
N PRO A 227 -4.63 3.11 -9.34
CA PRO A 227 -5.52 3.48 -8.24
C PRO A 227 -5.73 2.36 -7.22
N ALA A 228 -5.77 1.11 -7.67
CA ALA A 228 -5.89 -0.05 -6.79
C ALA A 228 -4.60 -0.34 -6.02
N LEU A 229 -3.44 0.12 -6.51
CA LEU A 229 -2.15 -0.07 -5.83
C LEU A 229 -1.86 1.02 -4.80
N TYR A 230 -2.14 2.27 -5.13
CA TYR A 230 -1.75 3.44 -4.34
C TYR A 230 -2.92 4.12 -3.60
N GLY A 231 -4.15 3.72 -3.92
CA GLY A 231 -5.36 4.35 -3.43
C GLY A 231 -6.19 3.42 -2.56
N TRP A 232 -7.45 3.79 -2.41
CA TRP A 232 -8.51 2.88 -2.04
C TRP A 232 -9.49 2.78 -3.19
N THR A 233 -10.17 1.64 -3.30
CA THR A 233 -11.33 1.43 -4.15
C THR A 233 -12.51 1.08 -3.26
N ASP A 234 -13.68 1.64 -3.56
CA ASP A 234 -14.89 1.31 -2.83
C ASP A 234 -15.62 0.16 -3.56
N PRO A 235 -15.66 -1.07 -3.03
CA PRO A 235 -16.47 -2.16 -3.56
C PRO A 235 -17.96 -1.86 -3.73
N ALA A 236 -18.51 -0.83 -3.09
CA ALA A 236 -19.88 -0.34 -3.29
C ALA A 236 -19.98 0.78 -4.35
N GLY A 237 -18.87 1.15 -5.02
CA GLY A 237 -18.86 2.05 -6.18
C GLY A 237 -18.55 3.52 -5.88
N GLY A 238 -18.11 3.85 -4.66
CA GLY A 238 -17.50 5.15 -4.37
C GLY A 238 -16.22 5.41 -5.18
N PRO A 239 -15.89 6.69 -5.44
CA PRO A 239 -14.75 7.03 -6.28
C PRO A 239 -13.44 6.57 -5.61
N PRO A 240 -12.47 6.06 -6.40
CA PRO A 240 -11.15 5.77 -5.87
C PRO A 240 -10.50 7.05 -5.34
N ARG A 241 -9.44 6.91 -4.54
CA ARG A 241 -8.65 8.05 -4.05
C ARG A 241 -8.26 9.03 -5.16
N PHE A 242 -7.95 8.48 -6.34
CA PHE A 242 -7.65 9.23 -7.56
C PHE A 242 -8.01 8.37 -8.78
N GLY A 243 -8.33 9.02 -9.90
CA GLY A 243 -8.47 8.38 -11.20
C GLY A 243 -7.15 8.26 -11.94
N VAL A 244 -7.10 7.38 -12.95
CA VAL A 244 -6.02 7.36 -13.94
C VAL A 244 -6.64 7.38 -15.33
N ARG A 245 -6.21 8.35 -16.13
CA ARG A 245 -6.53 8.42 -17.55
C ARG A 245 -5.27 8.20 -18.36
N VAL A 246 -5.33 7.31 -19.35
CA VAL A 246 -4.18 6.99 -20.19
C VAL A 246 -4.45 7.47 -21.61
N LEU A 247 -3.53 8.26 -22.15
CA LEU A 247 -3.51 8.73 -23.52
C LEU A 247 -2.32 8.09 -24.23
N VAL A 248 -2.54 7.51 -25.40
CA VAL A 248 -1.44 7.07 -26.27
C VAL A 248 -1.09 8.26 -27.15
N ALA A 249 0.12 8.80 -26.99
CA ALA A 249 0.58 9.89 -27.82
C ALA A 249 0.81 9.39 -29.25
N ASP A 250 0.27 10.13 -30.21
CA ASP A 250 0.64 9.98 -31.61
C ASP A 250 2.09 10.44 -31.84
N ASP A 251 2.64 10.03 -32.98
CA ASP A 251 3.97 10.43 -33.46
C ASP A 251 4.02 11.92 -33.89
N GLU A 252 3.04 12.79 -33.59
CA GLU A 252 3.11 14.23 -33.89
C GLU A 252 3.14 15.11 -32.61
N ARG A 253 2.79 14.55 -31.45
CA ARG A 253 2.68 15.27 -30.16
C ARG A 253 3.97 15.52 -29.38
N HIS A 254 5.14 15.16 -29.91
CA HIS A 254 6.41 15.46 -29.23
C HIS A 254 6.72 16.97 -29.10
N THR A 255 5.93 17.84 -29.73
CA THR A 255 5.99 19.29 -29.53
C THR A 255 5.43 19.75 -28.17
N THR A 256 4.54 18.97 -27.54
CA THR A 256 3.88 19.34 -26.28
C THR A 256 4.79 19.15 -25.08
N HIS A 257 5.68 18.16 -25.15
CA HIS A 257 6.68 17.87 -24.11
C HIS A 257 8.10 17.81 -24.70
N PRO A 258 8.75 18.97 -24.95
CA PRO A 258 10.06 19.04 -25.62
C PRO A 258 11.16 18.23 -24.92
N VAL A 259 11.05 18.03 -23.60
CA VAL A 259 12.00 17.22 -22.84
C VAL A 259 11.98 15.75 -23.25
N LEU A 260 10.85 15.23 -23.73
CA LEU A 260 10.70 13.85 -24.18
C LEU A 260 11.24 13.63 -25.60
N VAL A 261 11.68 14.68 -26.31
CA VAL A 261 12.42 14.56 -27.58
C VAL A 261 13.75 13.84 -27.36
N ASP A 262 14.38 14.02 -26.20
CA ASP A 262 15.53 13.19 -25.81
C ASP A 262 15.04 11.78 -25.46
N HIS A 263 15.47 10.79 -26.25
CA HIS A 263 15.17 9.37 -26.05
C HIS A 263 15.72 8.82 -24.72
N ARG A 264 16.61 9.56 -24.04
CA ARG A 264 17.10 9.24 -22.69
C ARG A 264 16.15 9.70 -21.59
N ALA A 265 15.34 10.72 -21.86
CA ALA A 265 14.29 11.15 -20.93
C ALA A 265 13.14 10.13 -20.95
N ARG A 266 12.97 9.43 -19.83
CA ARG A 266 11.95 8.37 -19.68
C ARG A 266 10.63 8.89 -19.16
N ALA A 267 10.64 9.98 -18.40
CA ALA A 267 9.42 10.54 -17.87
C ALA A 267 9.56 12.03 -17.61
N VAL A 268 8.42 12.73 -17.65
CA VAL A 268 8.26 14.09 -17.15
C VAL A 268 6.96 14.17 -16.35
N LEU A 269 6.97 14.93 -15.26
CA LEU A 269 5.76 15.33 -14.56
C LEU A 269 5.49 16.80 -14.88
N THR A 270 4.28 17.11 -15.32
CA THR A 270 3.80 18.46 -15.57
C THR A 270 2.67 18.78 -14.60
N ALA A 271 2.74 19.95 -13.97
CA ALA A 271 1.64 20.47 -13.16
C ALA A 271 0.77 21.39 -14.03
N HIS A 272 -0.54 21.25 -13.91
CA HIS A 272 -1.54 22.11 -14.56
C HIS A 272 -2.48 22.71 -13.52
#